data_AF-A0A2A3VMR6-F1
#
_entry.id   AF-A0A2A3VMR6-F1
#
_cell.length_a   1.000
_cell.length_b   1.000
_cell.length_c   1.000
_cell.angle_alpha   90.00
_cell.angle_beta   90.00
_cell.angle_gamma   90.00
#
_symmetry.space_group_name_H-M   'P 1'
#
loop_
_entity.id
_entity.type
_entity.pdbx_description
1 polymer ?
#
loop_
_entity_poly.entity_id
_entity_poly.type
_entity_poly.pdbx_seq_one_letter_code
_entity_poly.pdbx_strand_id
1 'polypeptide(L)'
;MRSWRPIVWLLATFGIAPALAVCAASPADRLRAAILDAAATGAPDPVDAALADRRHPDGIVLDLELADDQGEPIADCLAGHPRPPGVSPADWQALAAWPGLCDRGDAEGRSARLQLLDLDRDGRLDLIRETYLGGTGLFSQIELLRQRADGFASPPATPATVDTRDIATYSINGRGADQAFDLIDIEGQVLVAYRDSLYAEDTLTLAPPFAAPAAQGALRVRYAMRHRVAPPSDDAPVSARDAAVDRALDALARRDSTMRACPQRPGDAPRPWHGAGHYTFEYAAAFDVRHAGDCVEVAVVHLLNSDRPPGGRSCCMAWVHDRHGQQVADIALVTDRRVLDVDIIPAREDQRP
;
A
#
# COMPACT_ATOMS: atom_id res chain seq x y z
N MET A 1 -50.81 67.89 36.64
CA MET A 1 -51.49 67.32 35.45
C MET A 1 -50.42 66.76 34.52
N ARG A 2 -50.71 65.59 33.94
CA ARG A 2 -49.80 64.63 33.27
C ARG A 2 -49.00 65.25 32.12
N SER A 3 -47.70 64.96 32.05
CA SER A 3 -46.91 65.07 30.81
C SER A 3 -46.60 63.67 30.28
N TRP A 4 -47.02 63.44 29.03
CA TRP A 4 -46.76 62.24 28.25
C TRP A 4 -45.30 62.19 27.79
N ARG A 5 -44.66 61.02 27.87
CA ARG A 5 -43.44 60.69 27.14
C ARG A 5 -43.74 59.59 26.12
N PRO A 6 -43.33 59.70 24.85
CA PRO A 6 -43.52 58.64 23.87
C PRO A 6 -42.48 57.53 24.07
N ILE A 7 -42.94 56.29 23.95
CA ILE A 7 -42.13 55.07 23.93
C ILE A 7 -41.60 54.89 22.51
N VAL A 8 -40.28 54.95 22.34
CA VAL A 8 -39.59 54.57 21.10
C VAL A 8 -39.33 53.07 21.15
N TRP A 9 -39.92 52.33 20.21
CA TRP A 9 -39.61 50.92 19.98
C TRP A 9 -38.31 50.81 19.18
N LEU A 10 -37.25 50.32 19.82
CA LEU A 10 -36.03 49.85 19.16
C LEU A 10 -36.29 48.43 18.63
N LEU A 11 -36.47 48.31 17.31
CA LEU A 11 -36.40 47.03 16.61
C LEU A 11 -34.94 46.60 16.54
N ALA A 12 -34.55 45.67 17.41
CA ALA A 12 -33.28 44.96 17.29
C ALA A 12 -33.39 43.94 16.14
N THR A 13 -32.87 44.29 14.97
CA THR A 13 -32.61 43.33 13.90
C THR A 13 -31.44 42.44 14.31
N PHE A 14 -31.74 41.25 14.81
CA PHE A 14 -30.78 40.15 14.93
C PHE A 14 -30.40 39.69 13.52
N GLY A 15 -29.27 40.19 13.02
CA GLY A 15 -28.58 39.61 11.87
C GLY A 15 -27.95 38.29 12.30
N ILE A 16 -28.62 37.17 12.04
CA ILE A 16 -28.00 35.85 12.06
C ILE A 16 -27.20 35.75 10.76
N ALA A 17 -25.91 36.10 10.82
CA ALA A 17 -24.98 35.68 9.79
C ALA A 17 -24.85 34.15 9.90
N PRO A 18 -25.11 33.37 8.83
CA PRO A 18 -24.79 31.96 8.87
C PRO A 18 -23.27 31.86 8.95
N ALA A 19 -22.75 31.38 10.07
CA ALA A 19 -21.39 30.89 10.13
C ALA A 19 -21.31 29.72 9.14
N LEU A 20 -20.75 29.98 7.96
CA LEU A 20 -20.22 28.94 7.11
C LEU A 20 -19.08 28.31 7.93
N ALA A 21 -19.41 27.25 8.67
CA ALA A 21 -18.41 26.34 9.18
C ALA A 21 -17.67 25.80 7.95
N VAL A 22 -16.49 26.35 7.69
CA VAL A 22 -15.53 25.72 6.79
C VAL A 22 -15.20 24.40 7.48
N CYS A 23 -15.87 23.31 7.09
CA CYS A 23 -15.47 21.98 7.54
C CYS A 23 -14.01 21.82 7.14
N ALA A 24 -13.12 21.70 8.12
CA ALA A 24 -11.74 21.35 7.85
C ALA A 24 -11.74 20.04 7.06
N ALA A 25 -11.02 20.01 5.94
CA ALA A 25 -10.90 18.82 5.13
C ALA A 25 -10.26 17.71 5.97
N SER A 26 -10.81 16.49 5.91
CA SER A 26 -10.21 15.35 6.62
C SER A 26 -8.85 14.98 6.03
N PRO A 27 -7.99 14.22 6.73
CA PRO A 27 -6.76 13.71 6.15
C PRO A 27 -6.99 12.89 4.86
N ALA A 28 -8.09 12.14 4.79
CA ALA A 28 -8.51 11.44 3.58
C ALA A 28 -8.82 12.42 2.42
N ASP A 29 -9.53 13.53 2.70
CA ASP A 29 -9.77 14.58 1.69
C ASP A 29 -8.46 15.21 1.19
N ARG A 30 -7.49 15.44 2.08
CA ARG A 30 -6.18 15.99 1.74
C ARG A 30 -5.36 15.05 0.89
N LEU A 31 -5.29 13.77 1.25
CA LEU A 31 -4.58 12.76 0.48
C LEU A 31 -5.25 12.53 -0.88
N ARG A 32 -6.58 12.50 -0.93
CA ARG A 32 -7.34 12.44 -2.18
C ARG A 32 -6.99 13.61 -3.11
N ALA A 33 -6.99 14.83 -2.60
CA ALA A 33 -6.63 16.01 -3.39
C ALA A 33 -5.19 15.91 -3.94
N ALA A 34 -4.26 15.39 -3.13
CA ALA A 34 -2.88 15.18 -3.55
C ALA A 34 -2.72 14.14 -4.66
N ILE A 35 -3.43 13.01 -4.57
CA ILE A 35 -3.43 11.98 -5.61
C ILE A 35 -3.97 12.55 -6.93
N LEU A 36 -5.07 13.33 -6.86
CA LEU A 36 -5.65 13.98 -8.03
C LEU A 36 -4.71 15.02 -8.65
N ASP A 37 -3.97 15.77 -7.84
CA ASP A 37 -2.97 16.74 -8.31
C ASP A 37 -1.75 16.05 -8.96
N ALA A 38 -1.23 14.99 -8.34
CA ALA A 38 -0.18 14.15 -8.91
C ALA A 38 -0.63 13.54 -10.26
N ALA A 39 -1.88 13.10 -10.36
CA ALA A 39 -2.45 12.60 -11.61
C ALA A 39 -2.57 13.71 -12.67
N ALA A 40 -3.00 14.91 -12.29
CA ALA A 40 -3.14 16.06 -13.19
C ALA A 40 -1.79 16.57 -13.74
N THR A 41 -0.72 16.42 -12.96
CA THR A 41 0.65 16.76 -13.36
C THR A 41 1.36 15.65 -14.14
N GLY A 42 0.69 14.51 -14.35
CA GLY A 42 1.20 13.41 -15.19
C GLY A 42 2.18 12.47 -14.47
N ALA A 43 2.09 12.36 -13.13
CA ALA A 43 2.86 11.36 -12.39
C ALA A 43 2.54 9.93 -12.90
N PRO A 44 3.55 9.10 -13.21
CA PRO A 44 3.33 7.72 -13.68
C PRO A 44 2.65 6.81 -12.65
N ASP A 45 2.89 7.07 -11.36
CA ASP A 45 2.16 6.49 -10.24
C ASP A 45 1.72 7.63 -9.30
N PRO A 46 0.48 8.13 -9.45
CA PRO A 46 -0.02 9.26 -8.66
C PRO A 46 -0.15 8.98 -7.17
N VAL A 47 -0.36 7.72 -6.76
CA VAL A 47 -0.45 7.37 -5.33
C VAL A 47 0.93 7.41 -4.72
N ASP A 48 1.92 6.74 -5.33
CA ASP A 48 3.29 6.76 -4.81
C ASP A 48 3.86 8.18 -4.76
N ALA A 49 3.56 9.01 -5.77
CA ALA A 49 3.95 10.42 -5.77
C ALA A 49 3.29 11.22 -4.63
N ALA A 50 1.98 11.06 -4.42
CA ALA A 50 1.26 11.75 -3.36
C ALA A 50 1.73 11.35 -1.96
N LEU A 51 2.07 10.07 -1.76
CA LEU A 51 2.64 9.54 -0.52
C LEU A 51 4.08 10.01 -0.32
N ALA A 52 4.92 10.00 -1.36
CA ALA A 52 6.32 10.40 -1.29
C ALA A 52 6.51 11.83 -0.75
N ASP A 53 5.71 12.78 -1.21
CA ASP A 53 5.75 14.18 -0.76
C ASP A 53 5.33 14.36 0.70
N ARG A 54 4.69 13.35 1.29
CA ARG A 54 4.14 13.35 2.65
C ARG A 54 4.83 12.35 3.56
N ARG A 55 5.83 11.60 3.07
CA ARG A 55 6.53 10.61 3.89
C ARG A 55 7.00 11.28 5.17
N HIS A 56 6.62 10.70 6.29
CA HIS A 56 7.20 11.08 7.55
C HIS A 56 8.72 10.83 7.45
N PRO A 57 9.58 11.78 7.87
CA PRO A 57 11.02 11.56 7.94
C PRO A 57 11.35 10.19 8.53
N ASP A 58 12.30 9.51 7.89
CA ASP A 58 12.76 8.22 8.36
C ASP A 58 13.24 8.33 9.81
N GLY A 59 12.68 7.48 10.67
CA GLY A 59 13.18 7.26 12.02
C GLY A 59 14.57 6.64 12.04
N ILE A 60 15.08 6.38 13.23
CA ILE A 60 16.34 5.65 13.41
C ILE A 60 16.07 4.16 13.16
N VAL A 61 16.71 3.60 12.13
CA VAL A 61 16.56 2.20 11.76
C VAL A 61 17.67 1.36 12.40
N LEU A 62 17.29 0.20 12.94
CA LEU A 62 18.20 -0.83 13.45
C LEU A 62 17.78 -2.18 12.88
N ASP A 63 18.69 -2.83 12.16
CA ASP A 63 18.51 -4.23 11.78
C ASP A 63 19.17 -5.09 12.88
N LEU A 64 18.36 -5.92 13.53
CA LEU A 64 18.78 -6.78 14.65
C LEU A 64 18.75 -8.23 14.23
N GLU A 65 19.84 -8.95 14.50
CA GLU A 65 19.83 -10.40 14.49
C GLU A 65 19.17 -10.90 15.79
N LEU A 66 18.22 -11.81 15.64
CA LEU A 66 17.50 -12.47 16.74
C LEU A 66 18.02 -13.89 16.98
N ALA A 67 18.77 -14.46 16.03
CA ALA A 67 19.37 -15.79 16.15
C ALA A 67 20.78 -15.87 15.55
N ASP A 68 21.67 -16.60 16.22
CA ASP A 68 23.03 -16.86 15.76
C ASP A 68 23.08 -17.77 14.53
N ASP A 69 24.27 -17.97 13.95
CA ASP A 69 24.49 -18.74 12.72
C ASP A 69 23.97 -20.18 12.76
N GLN A 70 23.76 -20.72 13.97
CA GLN A 70 23.23 -22.04 14.24
C GLN A 70 21.70 -22.03 14.41
N GLY A 71 21.08 -20.85 14.45
CA GLY A 71 19.64 -20.66 14.61
C GLY A 71 19.19 -20.55 16.08
N GLU A 72 20.13 -20.46 17.01
CA GLU A 72 19.86 -20.33 18.44
C GLU A 72 19.55 -18.87 18.82
N PRO A 73 18.61 -18.62 19.74
CA PRO A 73 18.24 -17.26 20.14
C PRO A 73 19.41 -16.46 20.72
N ILE A 74 19.53 -15.20 20.30
CA ILE A 74 20.52 -14.25 20.86
C ILE A 74 19.98 -13.67 22.16
N ALA A 75 20.78 -13.73 23.24
CA ALA A 75 20.38 -13.25 24.57
C ALA A 75 20.40 -11.71 24.72
N ASP A 76 21.29 -11.04 23.99
CA ASP A 76 21.41 -9.58 23.96
C ASP A 76 21.56 -9.10 22.51
N CYS A 77 20.45 -8.71 21.90
CA CYS A 77 20.37 -8.35 20.49
C CYS A 77 20.89 -6.93 20.21
N LEU A 78 21.14 -6.14 21.25
CA LEU A 78 21.82 -4.84 21.13
C LEU A 78 23.33 -4.96 21.38
N ALA A 79 23.83 -6.15 21.68
CA ALA A 79 25.26 -6.39 21.83
C ALA A 79 25.98 -6.03 20.52
N GLY A 80 26.76 -4.95 20.53
CA GLY A 80 27.47 -4.45 19.35
C GLY A 80 26.78 -3.28 18.63
N HIS A 81 25.58 -2.89 19.04
CA HIS A 81 24.89 -1.71 18.52
C HIS A 81 25.09 -0.53 19.48
N PRO A 82 25.93 0.46 19.15
CA PRO A 82 26.02 1.67 19.96
C PRO A 82 24.73 2.48 19.83
N ARG A 83 24.36 3.20 20.90
CA ARG A 83 23.22 4.13 20.86
C ARG A 83 23.38 5.12 19.69
N PRO A 84 22.44 5.15 18.73
CA PRO A 84 22.53 6.06 17.59
C PRO A 84 22.47 7.55 17.98
N PRO A 85 23.06 8.45 17.18
CA PRO A 85 22.85 9.89 17.34
C PRO A 85 21.37 10.25 17.28
N GLY A 86 20.92 11.19 18.10
CA GLY A 86 19.52 11.61 18.18
C GLY A 86 18.65 10.77 19.11
N VAL A 87 19.07 9.56 19.51
CA VAL A 87 18.37 8.76 20.52
C VAL A 87 18.75 9.23 21.93
N SER A 88 17.78 9.60 22.76
CA SER A 88 18.08 10.01 24.15
C SER A 88 18.55 8.82 25.00
N PRO A 89 19.27 9.04 26.12
CA PRO A 89 19.64 7.94 27.00
C PRO A 89 18.42 7.19 27.55
N ALA A 90 17.30 7.91 27.75
CA ALA A 90 16.05 7.34 28.24
C ALA A 90 15.41 6.42 27.21
N ASP A 91 15.32 6.86 25.94
CA ASP A 91 14.75 6.04 24.86
C ASP A 91 15.59 4.78 24.62
N TRP A 92 16.92 4.92 24.64
CA TRP A 92 17.82 3.78 24.50
C TRP A 92 17.69 2.77 25.65
N GLN A 93 17.55 3.27 26.88
CA GLN A 93 17.32 2.43 28.04
C GLN A 93 15.95 1.75 27.99
N ALA A 94 14.92 2.43 27.47
CA ALA A 94 13.60 1.84 27.26
C ALA A 94 13.66 0.68 26.25
N LEU A 95 14.41 0.83 25.17
CA LEU A 95 14.63 -0.26 24.19
C LEU A 95 15.37 -1.43 24.81
N ALA A 96 16.48 -1.17 25.51
CA ALA A 96 17.28 -2.21 26.16
C ALA A 96 16.53 -2.94 27.28
N ALA A 97 15.57 -2.29 27.94
CA ALA A 97 14.76 -2.89 29.00
C ALA A 97 13.53 -3.64 28.46
N TRP A 98 13.18 -3.48 27.18
CA TRP A 98 11.98 -4.05 26.61
C TRP A 98 12.10 -5.57 26.45
N PRO A 99 11.24 -6.39 27.09
CA PRO A 99 11.34 -7.84 27.03
C PRO A 99 11.19 -8.44 25.62
N GLY A 100 10.49 -7.75 24.71
CA GLY A 100 10.25 -8.22 23.35
C GLY A 100 11.41 -7.95 22.37
N LEU A 101 12.47 -7.26 22.80
CA LEU A 101 13.58 -6.84 21.94
C LEU A 101 14.24 -8.01 21.19
N CYS A 102 14.44 -9.13 21.89
CA CYS A 102 15.04 -10.35 21.36
C CYS A 102 14.04 -11.47 21.09
N ASP A 103 12.74 -11.21 21.23
CA ASP A 103 11.74 -12.25 21.08
C ASP A 103 11.57 -12.62 19.61
N ARG A 104 11.99 -13.82 19.20
CA ARG A 104 11.78 -14.28 17.82
C ARG A 104 10.33 -14.68 17.54
N GLY A 105 9.53 -15.00 18.56
CA GLY A 105 8.22 -15.62 18.37
C GLY A 105 8.28 -16.81 17.40
N ASP A 106 7.28 -16.92 16.52
CA ASP A 106 7.18 -17.94 15.47
C ASP A 106 7.86 -17.53 14.14
N ALA A 107 8.74 -16.54 14.16
CA ALA A 107 9.34 -16.04 12.93
C ALA A 107 10.30 -17.05 12.27
N GLU A 108 10.10 -17.31 10.97
CA GLU A 108 11.11 -17.98 10.13
C GLU A 108 12.35 -17.11 9.93
N GLY A 109 12.17 -15.78 9.97
CA GLY A 109 13.26 -14.82 9.91
C GLY A 109 14.19 -14.92 11.12
N ARG A 110 15.49 -14.76 10.87
CA ARG A 110 16.52 -14.68 11.93
C ARG A 110 16.79 -13.25 12.39
N SER A 111 16.11 -12.27 11.82
CA SER A 111 16.29 -10.86 12.11
C SER A 111 14.96 -10.14 12.23
N ALA A 112 14.99 -8.98 12.89
CA ALA A 112 13.90 -8.01 12.89
C ALA A 112 14.46 -6.64 12.52
N ARG A 113 13.66 -5.87 11.79
CA ARG A 113 13.94 -4.47 11.49
C ARG A 113 13.17 -3.60 12.46
N LEU A 114 13.90 -2.79 13.23
CA LEU A 114 13.33 -1.83 14.15
C LEU A 114 13.45 -0.43 13.56
N GLN A 115 12.43 0.38 13.76
CA GLN A 115 12.47 1.81 13.48
C GLN A 115 11.98 2.59 14.70
N LEU A 116 12.83 3.46 15.23
CA LEU A 116 12.51 4.35 16.34
C LEU A 116 12.10 5.71 15.81
N LEU A 117 10.88 6.13 16.13
CA LEU A 117 10.30 7.39 15.66
C LEU A 117 9.23 7.86 16.65
N ASP A 118 9.10 9.17 16.83
CA ASP A 118 8.00 9.75 17.61
C ASP A 118 6.69 9.72 16.79
N LEU A 119 5.81 8.76 17.07
CA LEU A 119 4.61 8.51 16.26
C LEU A 119 3.39 9.30 16.73
N ASP A 120 3.33 9.68 18.01
CA ASP A 120 2.24 10.48 18.58
C ASP A 120 2.62 11.93 18.93
N ARG A 121 3.87 12.32 18.65
CA ARG A 121 4.46 13.66 18.87
C ARG A 121 4.51 14.07 20.33
N ASP A 122 4.68 13.11 21.24
CA ASP A 122 4.87 13.38 22.67
C ASP A 122 6.34 13.71 23.04
N GLY A 123 7.26 13.64 22.07
CA GLY A 123 8.68 13.90 22.24
C GLY A 123 9.49 12.68 22.68
N ARG A 124 8.88 11.50 22.77
CA ARG A 124 9.54 10.22 23.05
C ARG A 124 9.53 9.36 21.79
N LEU A 125 10.52 8.49 21.66
CA LEU A 125 10.59 7.59 20.51
C LEU A 125 9.72 6.36 20.76
N ASP A 126 8.75 6.14 19.87
CA ASP A 126 8.01 4.90 19.72
C ASP A 126 8.78 3.90 18.84
N LEU A 127 8.27 2.66 18.75
CA LEU A 127 8.92 1.58 18.04
C LEU A 127 8.00 1.00 16.98
N ILE A 128 8.51 0.90 15.76
CA ILE A 128 7.96 0.06 14.69
C ILE A 128 8.86 -1.16 14.61
N ARG A 129 8.27 -2.34 14.63
CA ARG A 129 8.98 -3.62 14.50
C ARG A 129 8.44 -4.39 13.33
N GLU A 130 9.30 -4.63 12.35
CA GLU A 130 9.00 -5.50 11.22
C GLU A 130 9.73 -6.84 11.39
N THR A 131 8.97 -7.93 11.33
CA THR A 131 9.50 -9.29 11.47
C THR A 131 8.97 -10.18 10.35
N TYR A 132 9.87 -10.82 9.62
CA TYR A 132 9.52 -11.82 8.61
C TYR A 132 9.06 -13.12 9.29
N LEU A 133 7.77 -13.42 9.22
CA LEU A 133 7.23 -14.64 9.83
C LEU A 133 7.37 -15.86 8.94
N GLY A 134 7.44 -15.68 7.61
CA GLY A 134 7.69 -16.79 6.70
C GLY A 134 6.53 -17.26 5.85
N GLY A 135 6.59 -18.54 5.48
CA GLY A 135 5.57 -19.21 4.70
C GLY A 135 5.62 -18.89 3.19
N THR A 136 4.72 -19.55 2.45
CA THR A 136 4.67 -19.42 0.99
C THR A 136 4.16 -18.07 0.52
N GLY A 137 3.69 -17.19 1.41
CA GLY A 137 3.32 -15.81 1.08
C GLY A 137 4.45 -14.80 1.28
N LEU A 138 5.61 -15.22 1.82
CA LEU A 138 6.64 -14.30 2.30
C LEU A 138 6.05 -13.25 3.26
N PHE A 139 5.40 -13.73 4.31
CA PHE A 139 4.64 -12.88 5.23
C PHE A 139 5.57 -12.13 6.17
N SER A 140 5.39 -10.81 6.26
CA SER A 140 6.01 -9.95 7.28
C SER A 140 4.93 -9.31 8.14
N GLN A 141 5.16 -9.27 9.45
CA GLN A 141 4.35 -8.56 10.42
C GLN A 141 5.01 -7.23 10.77
N ILE A 142 4.22 -6.17 10.87
CA ILE A 142 4.65 -4.83 11.27
C ILE A 142 3.86 -4.44 12.52
N GLU A 143 4.55 -4.25 13.63
CA GLU A 143 3.96 -3.90 14.93
C GLU A 143 4.32 -2.47 15.30
N LEU A 144 3.34 -1.68 15.73
CA LEU A 144 3.56 -0.33 16.25
C LEU A 144 3.38 -0.36 17.78
N LEU A 145 4.45 -0.02 18.49
CA LEU A 145 4.56 -0.13 19.93
C LEU A 145 4.85 1.24 20.54
N ARG A 146 4.02 1.65 21.49
CA ARG A 146 4.21 2.92 22.19
C ARG A 146 5.23 2.77 23.30
N GLN A 147 6.09 3.77 23.46
CA GLN A 147 7.02 3.79 24.59
C GLN A 147 6.29 3.99 25.93
N ARG A 148 6.65 3.19 26.92
CA ARG A 148 6.16 3.23 28.32
C ARG A 148 7.34 3.30 29.29
N ALA A 149 7.05 3.33 30.59
CA ALA A 149 8.09 3.36 31.62
C ALA A 149 8.90 2.06 31.67
N ASP A 150 8.30 0.95 31.24
CA ASP A 150 8.83 -0.41 31.23
C ASP A 150 9.28 -0.90 29.84
N GLY A 151 9.50 0.02 28.90
CA GLY A 151 9.96 -0.27 27.54
C GLY A 151 8.91 0.08 26.50
N PHE A 152 8.46 -0.91 25.72
CA PHE A 152 7.51 -0.73 24.63
C PHE A 152 6.32 -1.67 24.76
N ALA A 153 5.13 -1.21 24.35
CA ALA A 153 3.94 -2.05 24.35
C ALA A 153 2.89 -1.57 23.35
N SER A 154 2.11 -2.51 22.83
CA SER A 154 0.92 -2.21 22.04
C SER A 154 -0.05 -1.34 22.84
N PRO A 155 -0.78 -0.42 22.19
CA PRO A 155 -1.80 0.38 22.85
C PRO A 155 -2.83 -0.51 23.58
N PRO A 156 -3.34 -0.09 24.75
CA PRO A 156 -4.28 -0.90 25.50
C PRO A 156 -5.58 -1.08 24.70
N ALA A 157 -6.12 -2.30 24.66
CA ALA A 157 -7.43 -2.55 24.05
C ALA A 157 -8.49 -1.77 24.84
N THR A 158 -9.32 -1.02 24.13
CA THR A 158 -10.56 -0.54 24.72
C THR A 158 -11.56 -1.71 24.76
N PRO A 159 -12.54 -1.72 25.68
CA PRO A 159 -13.54 -2.80 25.73
C PRO A 159 -14.34 -3.00 24.43
N ALA A 160 -14.28 -2.04 23.49
CA ALA A 160 -14.95 -2.09 22.19
C ALA A 160 -14.09 -2.77 21.08
N THR A 161 -12.82 -3.06 21.34
CA THR A 161 -11.89 -3.67 20.37
C THR A 161 -11.54 -5.08 20.82
N VAL A 162 -11.89 -6.09 20.01
CA VAL A 162 -11.48 -7.48 20.17
C VAL A 162 -10.01 -7.57 19.75
N ASP A 163 -9.18 -8.16 20.61
CA ASP A 163 -7.71 -8.31 20.50
C ASP A 163 -6.88 -7.01 20.39
N THR A 164 -6.01 -6.78 21.38
CA THR A 164 -4.99 -5.70 21.38
C THR A 164 -4.07 -5.76 20.16
N ARG A 165 -3.85 -6.95 19.60
CA ARG A 165 -2.99 -7.14 18.44
C ARG A 165 -3.58 -6.53 17.17
N ASP A 166 -4.89 -6.30 17.09
CA ASP A 166 -5.54 -5.79 15.88
C ASP A 166 -5.51 -4.25 15.76
N ILE A 167 -5.08 -3.53 16.80
CA ILE A 167 -5.18 -2.06 16.88
C ILE A 167 -3.95 -1.35 16.30
N ALA A 168 -2.82 -2.05 16.16
CA ALA A 168 -1.53 -1.46 15.77
C ALA A 168 -0.60 -2.46 15.08
N THR A 169 -1.17 -3.50 14.48
CA THR A 169 -0.43 -4.51 13.74
C THR A 169 -0.90 -4.56 12.31
N TYR A 170 0.06 -4.59 11.40
CA TYR A 170 -0.15 -4.68 9.97
C TYR A 170 0.62 -5.90 9.45
N SER A 171 0.25 -6.35 8.27
CA SER A 171 0.96 -7.42 7.59
C SER A 171 1.16 -7.06 6.14
N ILE A 172 2.28 -7.47 5.57
CA ILE A 172 2.53 -7.42 4.14
C ILE A 172 2.95 -8.81 3.67
N ASN A 173 2.58 -9.16 2.45
CA ASN A 173 3.03 -10.40 1.81
C ASN A 173 3.92 -10.06 0.62
N GLY A 174 5.19 -10.47 0.66
CA GLY A 174 6.07 -10.39 -0.52
C GLY A 174 5.54 -11.24 -1.69
N ARG A 175 4.63 -12.20 -1.44
CA ARG A 175 3.95 -12.97 -2.47
C ARG A 175 2.49 -13.23 -2.12
N GLY A 176 1.61 -12.89 -3.05
CA GLY A 176 0.18 -13.17 -2.96
C GLY A 176 -0.68 -12.08 -2.35
N ALA A 177 -0.08 -10.92 -2.06
CA ALA A 177 -0.79 -9.66 -1.94
C ALA A 177 0.09 -8.54 -2.53
N ASP A 178 -0.51 -7.39 -2.82
CA ASP A 178 0.19 -6.18 -3.25
C ASP A 178 -0.08 -5.07 -2.22
N GLN A 179 0.64 -5.17 -1.11
CA GLN A 179 0.43 -4.37 0.07
C GLN A 179 1.62 -3.44 0.30
N ALA A 180 1.36 -2.28 0.90
CA ALA A 180 2.43 -1.38 1.33
C ALA A 180 2.04 -0.72 2.66
N PHE A 181 3.06 -0.44 3.46
CA PHE A 181 2.93 0.28 4.71
C PHE A 181 3.79 1.54 4.64
N ASP A 182 3.15 2.69 4.70
CA ASP A 182 3.82 3.99 4.70
C ASP A 182 3.42 4.79 5.94
N LEU A 183 4.38 5.53 6.50
CA LEU A 183 4.10 6.59 7.46
C LEU A 183 4.09 7.93 6.73
N ILE A 184 3.00 8.66 6.89
CA ILE A 184 2.84 9.98 6.28
C ILE A 184 2.48 11.02 7.32
N ASP A 185 2.84 12.28 7.02
CA ASP A 185 2.47 13.45 7.78
C ASP A 185 1.46 14.28 6.97
N ILE A 186 0.27 14.50 7.54
CA ILE A 186 -0.73 15.42 7.00
C ILE A 186 -1.03 16.48 8.05
N GLU A 187 -0.60 17.72 7.76
CA GLU A 187 -0.88 18.90 8.60
C GLU A 187 -0.43 18.75 10.06
N GLY A 188 0.69 18.07 10.30
CA GLY A 188 1.17 17.84 11.65
C GLY A 188 0.39 16.73 12.34
N GLN A 189 -0.11 15.74 11.59
CA GLN A 189 -0.64 14.47 12.11
C GLN A 189 0.09 13.31 11.43
N VAL A 190 0.74 12.46 12.23
CA VAL A 190 1.33 11.20 11.73
C VAL A 190 0.20 10.20 11.50
N LEU A 191 0.23 9.56 10.33
CA LEU A 191 -0.74 8.56 9.91
C LEU A 191 -0.01 7.37 9.33
N VAL A 192 -0.54 6.19 9.60
CA VAL A 192 -0.30 5.02 8.77
C VAL A 192 -1.17 5.14 7.52
N ALA A 193 -0.54 5.02 6.36
CA ALA A 193 -1.19 4.75 5.09
C ALA A 193 -0.88 3.30 4.69
N TYR A 194 -1.87 2.43 4.86
CA TYR A 194 -1.78 1.02 4.48
C TYR A 194 -2.47 0.81 3.14
N ARG A 195 -1.70 0.43 2.12
CA ARG A 195 -2.21 0.10 0.79
C ARG A 195 -2.45 -1.39 0.69
N ASP A 196 -3.60 -1.76 0.12
CA ASP A 196 -3.89 -3.09 -0.39
C ASP A 196 -4.42 -2.96 -1.82
N SER A 197 -3.76 -3.60 -2.77
CA SER A 197 -3.96 -3.34 -4.19
C SER A 197 -4.44 -4.59 -4.92
N LEU A 198 -5.30 -4.34 -5.90
CA LEU A 198 -5.72 -5.30 -6.91
C LEU A 198 -5.40 -4.71 -8.29
N TYR A 199 -5.54 -5.52 -9.33
CA TYR A 199 -5.40 -5.02 -10.68
C TYR A 199 -6.36 -3.84 -10.94
N ALA A 200 -5.76 -2.69 -11.27
CA ALA A 200 -6.45 -1.44 -11.57
C ALA A 200 -7.20 -0.78 -10.39
N GLU A 201 -6.94 -1.18 -9.15
CA GLU A 201 -7.52 -0.54 -7.95
C GLU A 201 -6.56 -0.58 -6.77
N ASP A 202 -6.39 0.56 -6.08
CA ASP A 202 -5.77 0.59 -4.75
C ASP A 202 -6.83 0.91 -3.70
N THR A 203 -6.78 0.23 -2.56
CA THR A 203 -7.43 0.65 -1.32
C THR A 203 -6.37 1.16 -0.35
N LEU A 204 -6.44 2.45 0.01
CA LEU A 204 -5.55 3.11 0.96
C LEU A 204 -6.31 3.35 2.26
N THR A 205 -5.98 2.61 3.31
CA THR A 205 -6.56 2.79 4.64
C THR A 205 -5.70 3.75 5.46
N LEU A 206 -6.33 4.77 6.06
CA LEU A 206 -5.65 5.76 6.90
C LEU A 206 -6.00 5.54 8.37
N ALA A 207 -4.98 5.50 9.22
CA ALA A 207 -5.15 5.38 10.65
C ALA A 207 -4.11 6.18 11.43
N PRO A 208 -4.45 6.74 12.60
CA PRO A 208 -3.44 7.11 13.58
C PRO A 208 -2.60 5.86 13.96
N PRO A 209 -1.29 6.00 14.22
CA PRO A 209 -0.38 4.89 14.56
C PRO A 209 -0.90 3.90 15.62
N PHE A 210 -1.63 4.41 16.61
CA PHE A 210 -2.08 3.63 17.78
C PHE A 210 -3.60 3.48 17.88
N ALA A 211 -4.29 3.57 16.74
CA ALA A 211 -5.72 3.33 16.66
C ALA A 211 -6.03 2.32 15.56
N ALA A 212 -7.19 1.67 15.66
CA ALA A 212 -7.59 0.64 14.72
C ALA A 212 -7.55 1.16 13.26
N PRO A 213 -7.15 0.33 12.28
CA PRO A 213 -6.95 0.75 10.89
C PRO A 213 -8.15 1.49 10.26
N ALA A 214 -9.38 1.16 10.64
CA ALA A 214 -10.58 1.80 10.09
C ALA A 214 -10.87 3.22 10.62
N ALA A 215 -10.03 3.79 11.49
CA ALA A 215 -10.37 4.97 12.28
C ALA A 215 -10.51 6.29 11.49
N GLN A 216 -9.87 6.46 10.33
CA GLN A 216 -9.93 7.71 9.55
C GLN A 216 -10.45 7.57 8.12
N GLY A 217 -11.05 6.41 7.82
CA GLY A 217 -11.57 6.10 6.49
C GLY A 217 -10.51 5.55 5.55
N ALA A 218 -10.95 5.22 4.34
CA ALA A 218 -10.10 4.70 3.29
C ALA A 218 -10.33 5.45 1.98
N LEU A 219 -9.37 5.42 1.08
CA LEU A 219 -9.51 5.87 -0.29
C LEU A 219 -9.52 4.66 -1.21
N ARG A 220 -10.45 4.62 -2.15
CA ARG A 220 -10.39 3.72 -3.30
C ARG A 220 -9.95 4.52 -4.51
N VAL A 221 -8.84 4.11 -5.13
CA VAL A 221 -8.30 4.72 -6.33
C VAL A 221 -8.45 3.74 -7.48
N ARG A 222 -9.20 4.10 -8.53
CA ARG A 222 -9.38 3.23 -9.71
C ARG A 222 -8.59 3.77 -10.89
N TYR A 223 -8.03 2.86 -11.68
CA TYR A 223 -7.10 3.20 -12.76
C TYR A 223 -7.59 2.70 -14.12
N ALA A 224 -7.25 3.46 -15.16
CA ALA A 224 -7.12 2.94 -16.51
C ALA A 224 -5.68 2.48 -16.72
N MET A 225 -5.51 1.19 -16.96
CA MET A 225 -4.21 0.55 -17.13
C MET A 225 -3.81 0.57 -18.61
N ARG A 226 -2.57 0.97 -18.89
CA ARG A 226 -1.96 0.82 -20.20
C ARG A 226 -0.64 0.09 -20.06
N HIS A 227 -0.51 -1.02 -20.77
CA HIS A 227 0.72 -1.82 -20.78
C HIS A 227 1.49 -1.62 -22.07
N ARG A 228 2.81 -1.73 -21.97
CA ARG A 228 3.74 -1.89 -23.08
C ARG A 228 4.74 -2.97 -22.74
N VAL A 229 5.33 -3.59 -23.74
CA VAL A 229 6.46 -4.49 -23.50
C VAL A 229 7.61 -3.69 -22.91
N ALA A 230 8.20 -4.21 -21.83
CA ALA A 230 9.39 -3.61 -21.22
C ALA A 230 10.57 -3.65 -22.22
N PRO A 231 11.40 -2.61 -22.27
CA PRO A 231 12.62 -2.67 -23.08
C PRO A 231 13.51 -3.83 -22.59
N PRO A 232 14.17 -4.54 -23.50
CA PRO A 232 15.11 -5.60 -23.13
C PRO A 232 16.28 -5.02 -22.31
N SER A 233 16.79 -5.81 -21.37
CA SER A 233 17.85 -5.37 -20.44
C SER A 233 19.22 -5.15 -21.11
N ASP A 234 19.50 -5.82 -22.23
CA ASP A 234 20.86 -5.97 -22.78
C ASP A 234 21.04 -5.39 -24.19
N ASP A 235 20.39 -4.28 -24.53
CA ASP A 235 20.38 -3.69 -25.90
C ASP A 235 19.98 -4.67 -27.03
N ALA A 236 19.45 -5.84 -26.67
CA ALA A 236 19.03 -6.86 -27.60
C ALA A 236 17.88 -6.32 -28.48
N PRO A 237 17.83 -6.68 -29.78
CA PRO A 237 16.73 -6.28 -30.62
C PRO A 237 15.42 -6.89 -30.09
N VAL A 238 14.37 -6.06 -30.02
CA VAL A 238 13.02 -6.51 -29.65
C VAL A 238 12.58 -7.60 -30.62
N SER A 239 12.17 -8.76 -30.10
CA SER A 239 11.76 -9.87 -30.94
C SER A 239 10.49 -9.51 -31.73
N ALA A 240 10.31 -10.12 -32.90
CA ALA A 240 9.15 -9.82 -33.74
C ALA A 240 7.81 -10.24 -33.08
N ARG A 241 7.86 -11.23 -32.18
CA ARG A 241 6.75 -11.60 -31.29
C ARG A 241 6.46 -10.49 -30.30
N ASP A 242 7.46 -10.01 -29.58
CA ASP A 242 7.27 -8.99 -28.54
C ASP A 242 6.76 -7.68 -29.15
N ALA A 243 7.24 -7.31 -30.34
CA ALA A 243 6.71 -6.19 -31.10
C ALA A 243 5.24 -6.40 -31.54
N ALA A 244 4.82 -7.65 -31.80
CA ALA A 244 3.42 -7.96 -32.09
C ALA A 244 2.54 -7.92 -30.83
N VAL A 245 3.06 -8.38 -29.69
CA VAL A 245 2.42 -8.26 -28.38
C VAL A 245 2.24 -6.79 -28.01
N ASP A 246 3.28 -5.96 -28.15
CA ASP A 246 3.22 -4.53 -27.84
C ASP A 246 2.14 -3.79 -28.66
N ARG A 247 2.06 -4.06 -29.97
CA ARG A 247 0.98 -3.52 -30.83
C ARG A 247 -0.41 -3.98 -30.39
N ALA A 248 -0.54 -5.23 -29.95
CA ALA A 248 -1.81 -5.76 -29.48
C ALA A 248 -2.23 -5.17 -28.11
N LEU A 249 -1.29 -4.93 -27.20
CA LEU A 249 -1.52 -4.20 -25.95
C LEU A 249 -1.99 -2.76 -26.22
N ASP A 250 -1.38 -2.11 -27.19
CA ASP A 250 -1.74 -0.75 -27.61
C ASP A 250 -3.14 -0.70 -28.27
N ALA A 251 -3.52 -1.74 -29.03
CA ALA A 251 -4.88 -1.90 -29.57
C ALA A 251 -5.91 -2.17 -28.45
N LEU A 252 -5.56 -3.03 -27.48
CA LEU A 252 -6.39 -3.32 -26.31
C LEU A 252 -6.66 -2.05 -25.49
N ALA A 253 -5.63 -1.24 -25.23
CA ALA A 253 -5.75 0.03 -24.52
C ALA A 253 -6.68 1.03 -25.24
N ARG A 254 -6.72 1.00 -26.58
CA ARG A 254 -7.67 1.79 -27.39
C ARG A 254 -9.06 1.20 -27.51
N ARG A 255 -9.30 -0.01 -26.99
CA ARG A 255 -10.52 -0.80 -27.21
C ARG A 255 -10.81 -1.00 -28.70
N ASP A 256 -9.76 -1.21 -29.48
CA ASP A 256 -9.89 -1.41 -30.92
C ASP A 256 -10.49 -2.80 -31.22
N SER A 257 -11.72 -2.82 -31.76
CA SER A 257 -12.45 -4.05 -32.09
C SER A 257 -11.87 -4.80 -33.31
N THR A 258 -10.80 -4.29 -33.93
CA THR A 258 -10.18 -4.93 -35.10
C THR A 258 -9.19 -6.05 -34.73
N MET A 259 -8.98 -6.30 -33.43
CA MET A 259 -8.20 -7.44 -32.95
C MET A 259 -8.84 -8.76 -33.43
N ARG A 260 -8.10 -9.48 -34.29
CA ARG A 260 -8.59 -10.71 -34.90
C ARG A 260 -8.32 -11.90 -33.99
N ALA A 261 -9.37 -12.50 -33.48
CA ALA A 261 -9.30 -13.76 -32.74
C ALA A 261 -8.54 -14.85 -33.52
N CYS A 262 -7.88 -15.75 -32.81
CA CYS A 262 -7.30 -16.95 -33.38
C CYS A 262 -8.41 -17.85 -33.94
N PRO A 263 -8.19 -18.49 -35.11
CA PRO A 263 -9.13 -19.48 -35.60
C PRO A 263 -9.13 -20.68 -34.65
N GLN A 264 -10.30 -21.02 -34.08
CA GLN A 264 -10.49 -22.23 -33.29
C GLN A 264 -10.23 -23.48 -34.15
N ARG A 265 -9.46 -24.45 -33.63
CA ARG A 265 -9.17 -25.72 -34.31
C ARG A 265 -9.57 -26.92 -33.43
N PRO A 266 -9.92 -28.07 -34.04
CA PRO A 266 -10.09 -29.30 -33.28
C PRO A 266 -8.81 -29.65 -32.51
N GLY A 267 -8.93 -29.83 -31.19
CA GLY A 267 -7.82 -30.19 -30.30
C GLY A 267 -7.13 -29.02 -29.58
N ASP A 268 -7.63 -27.80 -29.71
CA ASP A 268 -7.19 -26.68 -28.86
C ASP A 268 -7.53 -26.99 -27.40
N ALA A 269 -6.54 -26.82 -26.51
CA ALA A 269 -6.71 -27.13 -25.09
C ALA A 269 -7.52 -26.03 -24.38
N PRO A 270 -8.34 -26.37 -23.37
CA PRO A 270 -8.90 -25.37 -22.47
C PRO A 270 -7.76 -24.68 -21.72
N ARG A 271 -7.90 -23.36 -21.56
CA ARG A 271 -6.83 -22.52 -21.00
C ARG A 271 -6.95 -22.54 -19.47
N PRO A 272 -5.91 -23.00 -18.73
CA PRO A 272 -6.06 -23.47 -17.35
C PRO A 272 -6.38 -22.39 -16.30
N TRP A 273 -6.21 -21.10 -16.63
CA TRP A 273 -6.32 -20.00 -15.66
C TRP A 273 -7.45 -19.01 -15.95
N HIS A 274 -8.26 -19.25 -17.00
CA HIS A 274 -9.35 -18.34 -17.33
C HIS A 274 -10.44 -18.41 -16.27
N GLY A 275 -10.59 -17.34 -15.48
CA GLY A 275 -11.59 -17.23 -14.42
C GLY A 275 -11.29 -18.02 -13.14
N ALA A 276 -10.13 -18.69 -13.06
CA ALA A 276 -9.65 -19.30 -11.82
C ALA A 276 -8.79 -18.28 -11.06
N GLY A 277 -9.12 -18.01 -9.79
CA GLY A 277 -8.25 -17.23 -8.92
C GLY A 277 -6.95 -17.98 -8.63
N HIS A 278 -5.81 -17.28 -8.64
CA HIS A 278 -4.53 -17.79 -8.17
C HIS A 278 -4.04 -16.90 -7.03
N TYR A 279 -3.43 -17.48 -6.01
CA TYR A 279 -3.04 -16.73 -4.82
C TYR A 279 -1.85 -15.80 -5.06
N THR A 280 -1.13 -15.90 -6.18
CA THR A 280 0.07 -15.08 -6.49
C THR A 280 -0.11 -14.08 -7.62
N PHE A 281 -1.23 -14.13 -8.34
CA PHE A 281 -1.48 -13.22 -9.45
C PHE A 281 -2.98 -13.10 -9.77
N GLU A 282 -3.35 -11.96 -10.34
CA GLU A 282 -4.67 -11.73 -10.92
C GLU A 282 -4.62 -11.77 -12.44
N TYR A 283 -5.66 -12.34 -13.05
CA TYR A 283 -5.82 -12.34 -14.49
C TYR A 283 -6.50 -11.07 -14.97
N ALA A 284 -5.78 -10.21 -15.68
CA ALA A 284 -6.26 -8.90 -16.08
C ALA A 284 -6.96 -8.89 -17.45
N ALA A 285 -6.38 -9.57 -18.43
CA ALA A 285 -6.93 -9.61 -19.80
C ALA A 285 -6.37 -10.79 -20.61
N ALA A 286 -7.14 -11.22 -21.61
CA ALA A 286 -6.74 -12.18 -22.62
C ALA A 286 -6.87 -11.55 -24.01
N PHE A 287 -5.93 -11.81 -24.90
CA PHE A 287 -6.11 -11.49 -26.31
C PHE A 287 -5.24 -12.36 -27.21
N ASP A 288 -5.65 -12.47 -28.47
CA ASP A 288 -4.93 -13.25 -29.46
C ASP A 288 -3.94 -12.37 -30.25
N VAL A 289 -2.74 -12.90 -30.49
CA VAL A 289 -1.69 -12.26 -31.30
C VAL A 289 -1.36 -13.15 -32.48
N ARG A 290 -1.45 -12.58 -33.68
CA ARG A 290 -1.02 -13.23 -34.92
C ARG A 290 0.38 -12.73 -35.30
N HIS A 291 1.32 -13.64 -35.45
CA HIS A 291 2.69 -13.31 -35.85
C HIS A 291 3.32 -14.44 -36.67
N ALA A 292 4.01 -14.10 -37.76
CA ALA A 292 4.75 -15.05 -38.61
C ALA A 292 3.96 -16.27 -39.12
N GLY A 293 2.62 -16.14 -39.26
CA GLY A 293 1.75 -17.25 -39.68
C GLY A 293 1.20 -18.10 -38.54
N ASP A 294 1.70 -17.87 -37.32
CA ASP A 294 1.22 -18.47 -36.09
C ASP A 294 0.22 -17.56 -35.36
N CYS A 295 -0.52 -18.16 -34.43
CA CYS A 295 -1.47 -17.49 -33.57
C CYS A 295 -1.31 -17.99 -32.14
N VAL A 296 -1.10 -17.06 -31.21
CA VAL A 296 -0.87 -17.33 -29.78
C VAL A 296 -1.86 -16.53 -28.96
N GLU A 297 -2.20 -17.02 -27.77
CA GLU A 297 -2.85 -16.18 -26.76
C GLU A 297 -1.79 -15.43 -25.97
N VAL A 298 -2.10 -14.20 -25.60
CA VAL A 298 -1.42 -13.47 -24.56
C VAL A 298 -2.38 -13.22 -23.41
N ALA A 299 -1.96 -13.61 -22.21
CA ALA A 299 -2.61 -13.27 -20.96
C ALA A 299 -1.83 -12.16 -20.27
N VAL A 300 -2.49 -11.07 -19.91
CA VAL A 300 -1.94 -10.06 -18.99
C VAL A 300 -2.23 -10.52 -17.58
N VAL A 301 -1.18 -10.67 -16.78
CA VAL A 301 -1.28 -11.01 -15.36
C VAL A 301 -0.69 -9.90 -14.50
N HIS A 302 -1.36 -9.61 -13.39
CA HIS A 302 -0.87 -8.73 -12.34
C HIS A 302 -0.26 -9.58 -11.24
N LEU A 303 1.03 -9.40 -10.96
CA LEU A 303 1.70 -10.13 -9.90
C LEU A 303 1.35 -9.50 -8.55
N LEU A 304 0.79 -10.31 -7.66
CA LEU A 304 0.53 -9.93 -6.28
C LEU A 304 1.86 -10.03 -5.51
N ASN A 305 2.59 -8.92 -5.44
CA ASN A 305 3.89 -8.82 -4.81
C ASN A 305 4.07 -7.42 -4.19
N SER A 306 4.28 -7.39 -2.87
CA SER A 306 4.54 -6.17 -2.09
C SER A 306 5.97 -5.64 -2.24
N ASP A 307 6.93 -6.47 -2.64
CA ASP A 307 8.36 -6.13 -2.83
C ASP A 307 8.61 -5.49 -4.20
N ARG A 308 7.92 -4.38 -4.49
CA ARG A 308 8.15 -3.65 -5.74
C ARG A 308 9.39 -2.76 -5.63
N PRO A 309 10.35 -2.87 -6.55
CA PRO A 309 11.43 -1.89 -6.62
C PRO A 309 10.85 -0.49 -6.87
N PRO A 310 11.36 0.56 -6.22
CA PRO A 310 10.95 1.94 -6.49
C PRO A 310 11.08 2.28 -7.97
N GLY A 311 10.02 2.86 -8.57
CA GLY A 311 9.96 3.10 -10.01
C GLY A 311 9.75 1.84 -10.86
N GLY A 312 9.42 0.71 -10.23
CA GLY A 312 9.10 -0.57 -10.85
C GLY A 312 7.83 -0.48 -11.68
N ARG A 313 7.99 -0.12 -12.97
CA ARG A 313 6.91 -0.09 -13.95
C ARG A 313 6.33 -1.49 -14.25
N SER A 314 6.81 -2.54 -13.62
CA SER A 314 6.49 -3.94 -13.91
C SER A 314 5.68 -4.62 -12.79
N CYS A 315 4.48 -4.12 -12.50
CA CYS A 315 3.47 -4.87 -11.74
C CYS A 315 3.02 -6.16 -12.45
N CYS A 316 3.26 -6.22 -13.75
CA CYS A 316 2.44 -6.99 -14.66
C CYS A 316 3.31 -7.67 -15.71
N MET A 317 2.88 -8.85 -16.15
CA MET A 317 3.55 -9.67 -17.15
C MET A 317 2.56 -10.06 -18.25
N ALA A 318 3.09 -10.31 -19.45
CA ALA A 318 2.37 -10.96 -20.52
C ALA A 318 2.83 -12.42 -20.66
N TRP A 319 1.94 -13.37 -20.41
CA TRP A 319 2.20 -14.80 -20.62
C TRP A 319 1.68 -15.23 -21.98
N VAL A 320 2.58 -15.73 -22.82
CA VAL A 320 2.25 -16.18 -24.17
C VAL A 320 1.99 -17.67 -24.15
N HIS A 321 0.81 -18.08 -24.59
CA HIS A 321 0.40 -19.48 -24.67
C HIS A 321 0.26 -19.90 -26.13
N ASP A 322 0.77 -21.09 -26.44
CA ASP A 322 0.52 -21.73 -27.72
C ASP A 322 -0.90 -22.32 -27.80
N ARG A 323 -1.23 -22.90 -28.96
CA ARG A 323 -2.54 -23.55 -29.20
C ARG A 323 -2.80 -24.77 -28.29
N HIS A 324 -1.77 -25.36 -27.72
CA HIS A 324 -1.86 -26.50 -26.81
C HIS A 324 -2.01 -26.05 -25.34
N GLY A 325 -2.16 -24.75 -25.10
CA GLY A 325 -2.28 -24.17 -23.77
C GLY A 325 -0.96 -24.17 -22.99
N GLN A 326 0.17 -24.46 -23.65
CA GLN A 326 1.48 -24.40 -23.02
C GLN A 326 1.97 -22.96 -23.01
N GLN A 327 2.44 -22.49 -21.85
CA GLN A 327 3.11 -21.20 -21.75
C GLN A 327 4.49 -21.32 -22.42
N VAL A 328 4.70 -20.55 -23.49
CA VAL A 328 5.93 -20.58 -24.31
C VAL A 328 6.80 -19.32 -24.14
N ALA A 329 6.31 -18.31 -23.44
CA ALA A 329 7.09 -17.17 -23.00
C ALA A 329 6.40 -16.37 -21.88
N ASP A 330 7.22 -15.68 -21.11
CA ASP A 330 6.87 -14.59 -20.21
C ASP A 330 7.55 -13.29 -20.71
N ILE A 331 6.77 -12.22 -20.78
CA ILE A 331 7.23 -10.92 -21.27
C ILE A 331 6.96 -9.90 -20.17
N ALA A 332 8.03 -9.25 -19.69
CA ALA A 332 7.90 -8.17 -18.72
C ALA A 332 7.16 -6.98 -19.34
N LEU A 333 6.23 -6.39 -18.59
CA LEU A 333 5.49 -5.22 -19.02
C LEU A 333 5.91 -3.98 -18.25
N VAL A 334 5.81 -2.86 -18.94
CA VAL A 334 5.81 -1.53 -18.38
C VAL A 334 4.37 -1.03 -18.36
N THR A 335 3.87 -0.72 -17.18
CA THR A 335 2.49 -0.27 -16.94
C THR A 335 2.46 1.22 -16.63
N ASP A 336 1.51 1.90 -17.27
CA ASP A 336 1.11 3.27 -16.97
C ASP A 336 -0.28 3.23 -16.32
N ARG A 337 -0.43 3.93 -15.18
CA ARG A 337 -1.62 3.90 -14.34
C ARG A 337 -2.27 5.28 -14.35
N ARG A 338 -3.29 5.47 -15.17
CA ARG A 338 -4.02 6.74 -15.19
C ARG A 338 -5.19 6.69 -14.22
N VAL A 339 -5.19 7.54 -13.20
CA VAL A 339 -6.31 7.66 -12.25
C VAL A 339 -7.60 8.02 -13.01
N LEU A 340 -8.65 7.23 -12.77
CA LEU A 340 -10.01 7.48 -13.25
C LEU A 340 -10.82 8.22 -12.20
N ASP A 341 -10.71 7.77 -10.95
CA ASP A 341 -11.34 8.39 -9.80
C ASP A 341 -10.62 8.03 -8.50
N VAL A 342 -10.94 8.81 -7.48
CA VAL A 342 -10.54 8.60 -6.09
C VAL A 342 -11.78 8.82 -5.25
N ASP A 343 -12.29 7.74 -4.66
CA ASP A 343 -13.47 7.75 -3.81
C ASP A 343 -13.05 7.67 -2.34
N ILE A 344 -13.69 8.47 -1.49
CA ILE A 344 -13.55 8.32 -0.04
C ILE A 344 -14.54 7.25 0.41
N ILE A 345 -14.01 6.15 0.93
CA ILE A 345 -14.78 5.13 1.64
C ILE A 345 -14.87 5.60 3.10
N PRO A 346 -16.07 5.95 3.60
CA PRO A 346 -16.22 6.33 4.98
C PRO A 346 -15.79 5.18 5.89
N ALA A 347 -15.20 5.52 7.04
CA ALA A 347 -14.98 4.56 8.10
C ALA A 347 -16.31 3.85 8.40
N ARG A 348 -16.35 2.52 8.34
CA ARG A 348 -17.56 1.77 8.70
C ARG A 348 -17.85 2.04 10.18
N GLU A 349 -19.00 2.63 10.49
CA GLU A 349 -19.52 2.77 11.86
C GLU A 349 -20.08 1.42 12.39
N ASP A 350 -20.15 0.41 11.53
CA ASP A 350 -21.10 -0.70 11.60
C ASP A 350 -20.47 -2.07 11.93
N GLN A 351 -19.20 -2.14 12.28
CA GLN A 351 -18.65 -3.34 12.94
C GLN A 351 -18.51 -3.08 14.44
N ARG A 352 -19.66 -2.84 15.09
CA ARG A 352 -19.83 -3.30 16.47
C ARG A 352 -20.03 -4.82 16.40
N PRO A 353 -19.33 -5.64 17.20
CA PRO A 353 -19.69 -7.04 17.34
C PRO A 353 -21.14 -7.24 17.79
#